data_AF-A0A0F9C9Q2-F1
#
_entry.id   AF-A0A0F9C9Q2-F1
#
_cell.length_a   1.000
_cell.length_b   1.000
_cell.length_c   1.000
_cell.angle_alpha   90.00
_cell.angle_beta   90.00
_cell.angle_gamma   90.00
#
_symmetry.space_group_name_H-M   'P 1'
#
loop_
_entity.id
_entity.type
_entity.pdbx_description
1 polymer ?
#
loop_
_entity_poly.entity_id
_entity_poly.type
_entity_poly.pdbx_seq_one_letter_code
_entity_poly.pdbx_strand_id
1 'polypeptide(L)' 'TYLLEVIGSMSIRECLDCRTHQEELSKEKILKEISAFLKAPENYYVRFNTTTGFYKFELIK' A
#
# COMPACT_ATOMS: atom_id res chain seq x y z
N THR A 1 -6.52 17.75 -7.12
CA THR A 1 -7.99 17.72 -7.23
C THR A 1 -8.39 16.33 -7.66
N TYR A 2 -8.80 15.46 -6.73
CA TYR A 2 -9.41 14.17 -7.04
C TYR A 2 -10.67 14.04 -6.16
N LEU A 3 -11.77 14.50 -6.73
CA LEU A 3 -13.19 14.27 -6.41
C LEU A 3 -13.70 13.71 -7.75
N LEU A 4 -14.45 12.64 -7.93
CA LEU A 4 -15.53 11.95 -7.22
C LEU A 4 -15.74 10.65 -8.02
N GLU A 5 -16.11 9.55 -7.37
CA GLU A 5 -17.09 8.55 -7.85
C GLU A 5 -16.98 7.26 -7.03
N VAL A 6 -17.29 7.36 -5.73
CA VAL A 6 -17.90 6.24 -5.00
C VAL A 6 -18.87 6.86 -3.99
N ILE A 7 -20.02 7.33 -4.46
CA ILE A 7 -21.18 7.59 -3.61
C ILE A 7 -22.26 6.59 -4.02
N GLY A 8 -22.15 5.40 -3.46
CA GLY A 8 -23.22 4.42 -3.35
C GLY A 8 -23.39 4.07 -1.88
N SER A 9 -24.18 4.90 -1.17
CA SER A 9 -24.79 4.59 0.13
C SER A 9 -23.92 3.94 1.22
N MET A 10 -22.85 4.60 1.67
CA MET A 10 -22.22 4.28 2.95
C MET A 10 -22.21 5.51 3.85
N SER A 11 -22.62 5.33 5.11
CA SER A 11 -22.64 6.42 6.08
C SER A 11 -21.22 6.95 6.28
N ILE A 12 -21.08 8.25 6.59
CA ILE A 12 -19.77 8.87 6.88
C ILE A 12 -19.00 8.11 7.98
N ARG A 13 -19.71 7.42 8.89
CA ARG A 13 -19.11 6.55 9.91
C ARG A 13 -18.49 5.28 9.33
N GLU A 14 -19.13 4.64 8.35
CA GLU A 14 -18.55 3.47 7.66
C GLU A 14 -17.35 3.87 6.78
N CYS A 15 -17.32 5.09 6.23
CA CYS A 15 -16.19 5.59 5.44
C CYS A 15 -14.92 5.85 6.28
N LEU A 16 -15.08 6.26 7.55
CA LEU A 16 -13.95 6.42 8.48
C LEU A 16 -13.32 5.07 8.84
N ASP A 17 -14.13 4.04 9.08
CA ASP A 17 -13.63 2.67 9.26
C ASP A 17 -12.99 2.12 7.98
N CYS A 18 -13.58 2.35 6.80
CA CYS A 18 -12.99 1.92 5.54
C CYS A 18 -11.60 2.50 5.30
N ARG A 19 -11.38 3.79 5.62
CA ARG A 19 -10.06 4.41 5.54
C ARG A 19 -9.06 3.78 6.49
N THR A 20 -9.47 3.53 7.73
CA THR A 20 -8.62 2.94 8.76
C THR A 20 -8.24 1.50 8.41
N HIS A 21 -9.21 0.70 7.92
CA HIS A 21 -8.98 -0.66 7.43
C HIS A 21 -8.11 -0.70 6.16
N GLN A 22 -8.29 0.23 5.23
CA GLN A 22 -7.43 0.34 4.05
C GLN A 22 -5.98 0.70 4.43
N GLU A 23 -5.80 1.56 5.43
CA GLU A 23 -4.47 1.87 5.97
C GLU A 23 -3.83 0.66 6.65
N GLU A 24 -4.58 -0.12 7.45
CA GLU A 24 -4.08 -1.35 8.07
C GLU A 24 -3.71 -2.42 7.04
N LEU A 25 -4.57 -2.65 6.04
CA LEU A 25 -4.29 -3.56 4.91
C LEU A 25 -3.06 -3.10 4.12
N SER A 26 -2.85 -1.80 3.98
CA SER A 26 -1.66 -1.25 3.32
C SER A 26 -0.38 -1.50 4.13
N LYS A 27 -0.42 -1.35 5.46
CA LYS A 27 0.72 -1.61 6.35
C LYS A 27 1.11 -3.10 6.37
N GLU A 28 0.12 -3.99 6.47
CA GLU A 28 0.39 -5.43 6.46
C GLU A 28 1.02 -5.88 5.14
N LYS A 29 0.56 -5.32 4.01
CA LYS A 29 1.14 -5.59 2.70
C LYS A 29 2.59 -5.11 2.60
N ILE A 30 2.89 -3.89 3.07
CA ILE A 30 4.26 -3.35 3.09
C ILE A 30 5.17 -4.23 3.96
N LEU A 31 4.70 -4.66 5.14
CA LEU A 31 5.47 -5.54 6.02
C LEU A 31 5.78 -6.90 5.37
N LYS A 32 4.83 -7.47 4.63
CA LYS A 32 5.04 -8.71 3.87
C LYS A 32 6.09 -8.52 2.77
N GLU A 33 6.03 -7.41 2.03
CA GLU A 33 7.01 -7.09 0.99
C GLU A 33 8.43 -6.92 1.58
N ILE A 34 8.56 -6.21 2.71
CA ILE A 34 9.84 -6.06 3.42
C ILE A 34 10.35 -7.40 3.93
N SER A 35 9.48 -8.23 4.53
CA SER A 35 9.88 -9.55 5.04
C SER A 35 10.36 -10.48 3.91
N ALA A 36 9.70 -10.44 2.75
CA ALA A 36 10.11 -11.20 1.58
C ALA A 36 11.46 -10.73 1.02
N PHE A 37 11.69 -9.42 0.99
CA PHE A 37 12.98 -8.84 0.62
C PHE A 37 14.10 -9.27 1.57
N LEU A 38 13.90 -9.17 2.89
CA LEU A 38 14.93 -9.52 3.88
C LEU A 38 15.36 -11.00 3.83
N LYS A 39 14.51 -11.89 3.31
CA LYS A 39 14.83 -13.32 3.17
C LYS A 39 15.71 -13.62 1.95
N ALA A 40 15.62 -12.82 0.89
CA ALA A 40 16.35 -13.05 -0.35
C ALA A 40 16.57 -11.72 -1.10
N PRO A 41 17.37 -10.79 -0.54
CA PRO A 41 17.51 -9.44 -1.07
C PRO A 41 18.09 -9.40 -2.49
N GLU A 42 18.89 -10.40 -2.85
CA GLU A 42 19.47 -10.59 -4.19
C GLU A 42 18.44 -10.79 -5.29
N ASN A 43 17.21 -11.18 -4.94
CA ASN A 43 16.13 -11.39 -5.91
C ASN A 43 15.33 -10.12 -6.19
N TYR A 44 15.70 -8.96 -5.64
CA TYR A 44 14.90 -7.73 -5.76
C TYR A 44 15.73 -6.51 -6.19
N TYR A 45 15.11 -5.67 -7.02
CA TYR A 45 15.45 -4.27 -7.20
C TYR A 45 14.66 -3.40 -6.21
N VAL A 46 15.36 -2.51 -5.51
CA VAL A 46 14.73 -1.52 -4.64
C VAL A 46 14.67 -0.18 -5.38
N ARG A 47 13.48 0.38 -5.56
CA ARG A 47 13.26 1.66 -6.24
C ARG A 47 12.52 2.63 -5.34
N PHE A 48 12.98 3.86 -5.26
CA PHE A 48 12.26 4.92 -4.56
C PHE A 48 11.09 5.43 -5.42
N ASN A 49 9.88 5.41 -4.87
CA ASN A 49 8.70 5.99 -5.51
C ASN A 49 8.52 7.43 -5.04
N THR A 50 8.80 8.39 -5.92
CA THR A 50 8.67 9.83 -5.62
C THR A 50 7.24 10.30 -5.42
N THR A 51 6.25 9.58 -5.98
CA THR A 51 4.83 9.90 -5.82
C THR A 51 4.31 9.54 -4.44
N THR A 52 4.74 8.39 -3.90
CA THR A 52 4.24 7.88 -2.61
C THR A 52 5.21 8.13 -1.45
N GLY A 53 6.48 8.42 -1.73
CA GLY A 53 7.54 8.57 -0.72
C GLY A 53 8.05 7.26 -0.13
N PHE A 54 7.65 6.11 -0.69
CA PHE A 54 8.04 4.78 -0.21
C PHE A 54 8.99 4.07 -1.18
N TYR A 55 9.75 3.11 -0.64
CA TYR A 55 10.53 2.18 -1.45
C TYR A 55 9.64 1.03 -1.94
N LYS A 56 9.80 0.67 -3.21
CA LYS A 56 9.15 -0.46 -3.87
C LYS A 56 10.17 -1.57 -4.11
N PHE A 57 9.80 -2.80 -3.78
CA PHE A 57 10.62 -4.00 -3.97
C PHE A 57 10.12 -4.76 -5.21
N GLU A 58 10.88 -4.78 -6.29
CA GLU A 58 10.51 -5.44 -7.56
C GLU A 58 11.39 -6.67 -7.80
N LEU A 59 10.79 -7.83 -8.07
CA LEU A 59 11.56 -9.07 -8.34
C LEU A 59 12.42 -8.93 -9.61
N ILE A 60 13.66 -9.41 -9.53
CA ILE A 60 14.55 -9.60 -10.67
C ILE A 60 14.06 -10.84 -11.43
N LYS A 61 13.78 -10.70 -12.73
CA LYS A 61 13.34 -11.80 -13.60
C LYS A 61 14.49 -12.69 -14.01
#